data_AF-A0A357EDW3-F1
#
_entry.id   AF-A0A357EDW3-F1
#
_cell.length_a   1.000
_cell.length_b   1.000
_cell.length_c   1.000
_cell.angle_alpha   90.00
_cell.angle_beta   90.00
_cell.angle_gamma   90.00
#
_symmetry.space_group_name_H-M   'P 1'
#
loop_
_entity.id
_entity.type
_entity.pdbx_description
1 polymer ?
#
loop_
_entity_poly.entity_id
_entity_poly.type
_entity_poly.pdbx_seq_one_letter_code
_entity_poly.pdbx_strand_id
1 'polypeptide(L)'
;MTSFVTHWTGYAALALFIAAYLLVIVEESIHLRKSKPVLVAAGGIWIVTALAYGTQHQSHVAAEILRHTLLEYAELMLFLLSAMTFINTMSERNLFEALRTRLISLGLSLRSIFWLTGILAFVISPVADNLTTALVMGAVVTAIGAGNGRFIVLGCINVVVAA
;
A
#
# COMPACT_ATOMS: atom_id res chain seq x y z
N MET A 1 -13.48 -14.26 29.64
CA MET A 1 -12.78 -13.94 28.39
C MET A 1 -11.59 -14.88 28.28
N THR A 2 -11.60 -15.84 27.36
CA THR A 2 -10.39 -16.61 27.04
C THR A 2 -9.33 -15.66 26.52
N SER A 3 -8.23 -15.53 27.24
CA SER A 3 -7.05 -14.87 26.70
C SER A 3 -6.53 -15.73 25.55
N PHE A 4 -6.57 -15.20 24.33
CA PHE A 4 -5.95 -15.85 23.16
C PHE A 4 -4.47 -16.15 23.39
N VAL A 5 -3.85 -15.47 24.36
CA VAL A 5 -2.45 -15.62 24.76
C VAL A 5 -2.15 -16.99 25.38
N THR A 6 -3.14 -17.68 25.97
CA THR A 6 -2.92 -18.93 26.71
C THR A 6 -3.73 -20.11 26.17
N HIS A 7 -4.46 -19.93 25.07
CA HIS A 7 -5.35 -20.95 24.51
C HIS A 7 -4.80 -21.51 23.20
N TRP A 8 -4.99 -22.81 22.96
CA TRP A 8 -4.48 -23.51 21.77
C TRP A 8 -4.96 -22.88 20.46
N THR A 9 -6.17 -22.31 20.45
CA THR A 9 -6.73 -21.60 19.29
C THR A 9 -5.95 -20.34 18.92
N GLY A 10 -5.36 -19.65 19.90
CA GLY A 10 -4.47 -18.52 19.65
C GLY A 10 -3.15 -18.94 19.02
N TYR A 11 -2.54 -20.01 19.52
CA TYR A 11 -1.34 -20.57 18.90
C TYR A 11 -1.61 -21.09 17.48
N ALA A 12 -2.78 -21.71 17.24
CA ALA A 12 -3.18 -22.16 15.90
C ALA A 12 -3.40 -20.98 14.94
N ALA A 13 -4.04 -19.89 15.39
CA ALA A 13 -4.21 -18.68 14.60
C ALA A 13 -2.86 -18.02 14.27
N LEU A 14 -1.94 -17.97 15.23
CA LEU A 14 -0.58 -17.45 15.02
C LEU A 14 0.22 -18.30 14.03
N ALA A 15 0.13 -19.64 14.15
CA ALA A 15 0.78 -20.55 13.21
C ALA A 15 0.24 -20.37 11.79
N LEU A 16 -1.08 -20.23 11.62
CA LEU A 16 -1.72 -19.91 10.34
C LEU A 16 -1.23 -18.57 9.78
N PHE A 17 -1.13 -17.54 10.62
CA PHE A 17 -0.63 -16.23 10.22
C PHE A 17 0.82 -16.29 9.73
N ILE A 18 1.71 -16.94 10.49
CA ILE A 18 3.13 -17.10 10.11
C ILE A 18 3.24 -17.90 8.81
N ALA A 19 2.52 -19.01 8.68
CA ALA A 19 2.52 -19.82 7.47
C ALA A 19 2.05 -19.03 6.24
N ALA A 20 0.99 -18.22 6.39
CA ALA A 20 0.51 -17.35 5.32
C ALA A 20 1.55 -16.30 4.92
N TYR A 21 2.21 -15.69 5.90
CA TYR A 21 3.25 -14.70 5.66
C TYR A 21 4.45 -15.29 4.92
N LEU A 22 4.89 -16.49 5.31
CA LEU A 22 5.93 -17.23 4.60
C LEU A 22 5.51 -17.56 3.16
N LEU A 23 4.26 -17.98 2.94
CA LEU A 23 3.73 -18.23 1.59
C LEU A 23 3.69 -16.96 0.73
N VAL A 24 3.44 -15.80 1.32
CA VAL A 24 3.50 -14.50 0.61
C VAL A 24 4.92 -14.15 0.20
N ILE A 25 5.92 -14.47 1.02
CA ILE A 25 7.34 -14.22 0.69
C ILE A 25 7.80 -15.19 -0.40
N VAL A 26 7.47 -16.47 -0.28
CA VAL A 26 7.87 -17.52 -1.24
C VAL A 26 7.08 -17.43 -2.55
N GLU A 27 6.03 -16.59 -2.60
CA GLU A 27 5.21 -16.32 -3.80
C GLU A 27 6.06 -16.10 -5.07
N GLU A 28 7.18 -15.38 -4.95
CA GLU A 28 8.10 -15.09 -6.07
C GLU A 28 8.59 -16.36 -6.78
N SER A 29 8.65 -17.50 -6.07
CA SER A 29 9.01 -18.80 -6.63
C SER A 29 7.80 -19.63 -7.12
N ILE A 30 6.61 -19.43 -6.53
CA ILE A 30 5.42 -20.28 -6.76
C ILE A 30 4.35 -19.66 -7.67
N HIS A 31 4.54 -18.41 -8.14
CA HIS A 31 3.65 -17.70 -9.08
C HIS A 31 2.16 -17.65 -8.65
N LEU A 32 1.86 -17.89 -7.38
CA LEU A 32 0.55 -17.60 -6.82
C LEU A 32 0.38 -16.09 -6.74
N ARG A 33 -0.85 -15.59 -6.59
CA ARG A 33 -1.09 -14.17 -6.27
C ARG A 33 -1.15 -14.01 -4.76
N LYS A 34 -0.47 -13.02 -4.16
CA LYS A 34 -0.41 -12.74 -2.71
C LYS A 34 -1.77 -12.78 -2.04
N SER A 35 -2.80 -12.29 -2.72
CA SER A 35 -4.16 -12.26 -2.20
C SER A 35 -4.73 -13.65 -1.88
N LYS A 36 -4.33 -14.69 -2.61
CA LYS A 36 -4.83 -16.06 -2.41
C LYS A 36 -4.43 -16.67 -1.06
N PRO A 37 -3.13 -16.82 -0.72
CA PRO A 37 -2.73 -17.38 0.57
C PRO A 37 -3.20 -16.51 1.75
N VAL A 38 -3.19 -15.18 1.60
CA VAL A 38 -3.67 -14.26 2.64
C VAL A 38 -5.16 -14.46 2.92
N LEU A 39 -6.01 -14.51 1.89
CA LEU A 39 -7.45 -14.66 2.06
C LEU A 39 -7.82 -16.01 2.68
N VAL A 40 -7.16 -17.09 2.23
CA VAL A 40 -7.39 -18.44 2.79
C VAL A 40 -7.00 -18.48 4.27
N ALA A 41 -5.84 -17.92 4.62
CA ALA A 41 -5.40 -17.88 6.02
C ALA A 41 -6.31 -17.00 6.90
N ALA A 42 -6.76 -15.86 6.40
CA ALA A 42 -7.72 -15.00 7.10
C ALA A 42 -9.03 -15.75 7.39
N GLY A 43 -9.57 -16.46 6.39
CA GLY A 43 -10.73 -17.33 6.58
C GLY A 43 -10.48 -18.43 7.62
N GLY A 44 -9.31 -19.07 7.58
CA GLY A 44 -8.91 -20.08 8.57
C GLY A 44 -8.83 -19.52 10.01
N ILE A 45 -8.25 -18.33 10.19
CA ILE A 45 -8.18 -17.66 11.49
C ILE A 45 -9.58 -17.33 12.01
N TRP A 46 -10.50 -16.88 11.15
CA TRP A 46 -11.89 -16.64 11.52
C TRP A 46 -12.63 -17.91 11.92
N ILE A 47 -12.39 -19.04 11.25
CA ILE A 47 -12.95 -20.35 11.64
C ILE A 47 -12.44 -20.75 13.03
N VAL A 48 -11.13 -20.66 13.27
CA VAL A 48 -10.52 -20.96 14.57
C VAL A 48 -11.09 -20.05 15.67
N THR A 49 -11.32 -18.78 15.36
CA THR A 49 -11.93 -17.80 16.26
C THR A 49 -13.39 -18.16 16.56
N ALA A 50 -14.19 -18.50 15.54
CA ALA A 50 -15.58 -18.91 15.71
C ALA A 50 -15.72 -20.17 16.58
N LEU A 51 -14.83 -21.15 16.41
CA LEU A 51 -14.78 -22.33 17.27
C LEU A 51 -14.45 -21.97 18.73
N ALA A 52 -13.48 -21.09 18.96
CA ALA A 52 -13.08 -20.67 20.31
C ALA A 52 -14.18 -19.95 21.10
N TYR A 53 -15.00 -19.15 20.41
CA TYR A 53 -16.14 -18.45 21.02
C TYR A 53 -17.41 -19.30 21.07
N GLY A 54 -17.58 -20.24 20.14
CA GLY A 54 -18.70 -21.17 20.10
C GLY A 54 -18.73 -22.12 21.30
N THR A 55 -17.56 -22.60 21.75
CA THR A 55 -17.45 -23.45 22.96
C THR A 55 -17.87 -22.74 24.25
N GLN A 56 -17.90 -21.41 24.26
CA GLN A 56 -18.32 -20.58 25.41
C GLN A 56 -19.75 -20.04 25.28
N HIS A 57 -20.49 -20.46 24.25
CA HIS A 57 -21.82 -19.91 23.90
C HIS A 57 -21.81 -18.38 23.69
N GLN A 58 -20.66 -17.82 23.30
CA GLN A 58 -20.45 -16.40 23.02
C GLN A 58 -20.35 -16.13 21.52
N SER A 59 -21.03 -16.93 20.69
CA SER A 59 -21.01 -16.81 19.23
C SER A 59 -21.44 -15.43 18.73
N HIS A 60 -22.35 -14.76 19.46
CA HIS A 60 -22.77 -13.39 19.15
C HIS A 60 -21.61 -12.38 19.23
N VAL A 61 -20.70 -12.55 20.18
CA VAL A 61 -19.54 -11.65 20.33
C VAL A 61 -18.60 -11.81 19.14
N ALA A 62 -18.31 -13.05 18.75
CA ALA A 62 -17.48 -13.32 17.57
C ALA A 62 -18.11 -12.79 16.27
N ALA A 63 -19.42 -12.94 16.11
CA ALA A 63 -20.15 -12.42 14.95
C ALA A 63 -20.11 -10.89 14.87
N GLU A 64 -20.24 -10.20 16.01
CA GLU A 64 -20.17 -8.74 16.07
C GLU A 64 -18.77 -8.23 15.68
N ILE A 65 -17.72 -8.85 16.23
CA ILE A 65 -16.32 -8.49 15.90
C ILE A 65 -16.08 -8.73 14.41
N LEU A 66 -16.50 -9.89 13.88
CA LEU A 66 -16.38 -10.20 12.44
C LEU A 66 -17.09 -9.15 11.58
N ARG A 67 -18.32 -8.76 11.94
CA ARG A 67 -19.08 -7.75 11.22
C ARG A 67 -18.35 -6.42 11.21
N HIS A 68 -17.87 -5.95 12.36
CA HIS A 68 -17.12 -4.71 12.47
C HIS A 68 -15.86 -4.75 11.61
N THR A 69 -15.07 -5.84 11.70
CA THR A 69 -13.86 -6.00 10.90
C THR A 69 -14.17 -6.02 9.40
N LEU A 70 -15.19 -6.78 8.97
CA LEU A 70 -15.59 -6.81 7.55
C LEU A 70 -16.05 -5.45 7.04
N LEU A 71 -16.78 -4.68 7.87
CA LEU A 71 -17.24 -3.35 7.52
C LEU A 71 -16.05 -2.39 7.35
N GLU A 72 -15.10 -2.38 8.28
CA GLU A 72 -13.87 -1.58 8.19
C GLU A 72 -13.04 -1.95 6.95
N TYR A 73 -12.89 -3.25 6.66
CA TYR A 73 -12.23 -3.72 5.44
C TYR A 73 -12.98 -3.30 4.17
N ALA A 74 -14.31 -3.35 4.18
CA ALA A 74 -15.12 -2.92 3.04
C ALA A 74 -15.00 -1.42 2.80
N GLU A 75 -14.99 -0.60 3.85
CA GLU A 75 -14.75 0.84 3.75
C GLU A 75 -13.37 1.16 3.17
N LEU A 76 -12.32 0.53 3.70
CA LEU A 76 -10.96 0.68 3.16
C LEU A 76 -10.87 0.19 1.70
N MET A 77 -11.49 -0.95 1.38
CA MET A 77 -11.52 -1.47 0.02
C MET A 77 -12.21 -0.49 -0.94
N LEU A 78 -13.38 0.04 -0.57
CA LEU A 78 -14.13 1.00 -1.40
C LEU A 78 -13.34 2.31 -1.55
N PHE A 79 -12.71 2.79 -0.49
CA PHE A 79 -11.82 3.94 -0.52
C PHE A 79 -10.65 3.74 -1.48
N LEU A 80 -9.89 2.65 -1.32
CA LEU A 80 -8.74 2.33 -2.17
C LEU A 80 -9.14 2.03 -3.62
N LEU A 81 -10.28 1.38 -3.85
CA LEU A 81 -10.81 1.13 -5.19
C LEU A 81 -11.11 2.44 -5.91
N SER A 82 -11.78 3.37 -5.23
CA SER A 82 -12.08 4.69 -5.77
C SER A 82 -10.79 5.49 -6.01
N ALA A 83 -9.87 5.50 -5.04
CA ALA A 83 -8.59 6.19 -5.13
C ALA A 83 -7.73 5.66 -6.29
N MET A 84 -7.53 4.34 -6.39
CA MET A 84 -6.76 3.74 -7.48
C MET A 84 -7.41 3.92 -8.85
N THR A 85 -8.75 3.88 -8.92
CA THR A 85 -9.48 4.16 -10.17
C THR A 85 -9.24 5.60 -10.63
N PHE A 86 -9.29 6.57 -9.70
CA PHE A 86 -8.99 7.97 -9.99
C PHE A 86 -7.57 8.15 -10.49
N ILE A 87 -6.58 7.51 -9.84
CA ILE A 87 -5.17 7.55 -10.25
C ILE A 87 -4.95 6.91 -11.61
N ASN A 88 -5.52 5.74 -11.86
CA ASN A 88 -5.43 5.09 -13.16
C ASN A 88 -6.03 5.97 -14.26
N THR A 89 -7.18 6.62 -13.99
CA THR A 89 -7.79 7.56 -14.94
C THR A 89 -6.89 8.77 -15.21
N MET A 90 -6.21 9.31 -14.20
CA MET A 90 -5.26 10.40 -14.39
C MET A 90 -4.06 9.97 -15.23
N SER A 91 -3.54 8.76 -14.97
CA SER A 91 -2.44 8.18 -15.73
C SER A 91 -2.82 7.94 -17.19
N GLU A 92 -4.00 7.36 -17.46
CA GLU A 92 -4.52 7.15 -18.82
C GLU A 92 -4.71 8.46 -19.60
N ARG A 93 -5.05 9.55 -18.91
CA ARG A 93 -5.15 10.90 -19.50
C ARG A 93 -3.82 11.61 -19.63
N ASN A 94 -2.70 10.94 -19.36
CA ASN A 94 -1.34 11.49 -19.42
C ASN A 94 -1.15 12.75 -18.56
N LEU A 95 -1.91 12.90 -17.46
CA LEU A 95 -1.80 14.08 -16.58
C LEU A 95 -0.39 14.23 -16.00
N PHE A 96 0.23 13.12 -15.63
CA PHE A 96 1.58 13.10 -15.09
C PHE A 96 2.65 13.47 -16.13
N GLU A 97 2.47 13.05 -17.39
CA GLU A 97 3.39 13.41 -18.48
C GLU A 97 3.23 14.89 -18.88
N ALA A 98 2.00 15.40 -18.88
CA ALA A 98 1.72 16.82 -19.06
C ALA A 98 2.35 17.66 -17.93
N LEU A 99 2.24 17.20 -16.68
CA LEU A 99 2.91 17.82 -15.54
C LEU A 99 4.42 17.84 -15.73
N ARG A 100 5.02 16.71 -16.12
CA ARG A 100 6.46 16.61 -16.40
C ARG A 100 6.89 17.61 -17.47
N THR A 101 6.20 17.63 -18.60
CA THR A 101 6.52 18.52 -19.73
C THR A 101 6.41 19.98 -19.33
N ARG A 102 5.37 20.32 -18.54
CA ARG A 102 5.17 21.67 -18.02
C ARG A 102 6.27 22.09 -17.03
N LEU A 103 6.73 21.20 -16.16
CA LEU A 103 7.81 21.51 -15.22
C LEU A 103 9.15 21.72 -15.93
N ILE A 104 9.43 20.93 -16.97
CA ILE A 104 10.61 21.09 -17.82
C ILE A 104 10.57 22.44 -18.56
N SER A 105 9.41 22.83 -19.07
CA SER A 105 9.28 24.08 -19.85
C SER A 105 9.39 25.36 -19.02
N LEU A 106 9.28 25.30 -17.68
CA LEU A 106 9.43 26.46 -16.81
C LEU A 106 10.86 27.00 -16.71
N GLY A 107 11.87 26.27 -17.20
CA GLY A 107 13.28 26.75 -17.20
C GLY A 107 13.85 27.05 -15.81
N LEU A 108 13.35 26.36 -14.78
CA LEU A 108 13.71 26.62 -13.38
C LEU A 108 15.16 26.19 -13.08
N SER A 109 15.75 26.84 -12.07
CA SER A 109 17.05 26.43 -11.54
C SER A 109 16.99 25.04 -10.89
N LEU A 110 18.11 24.31 -10.86
CA LEU A 110 18.19 22.99 -10.21
C LEU A 110 17.71 23.03 -8.75
N ARG A 111 18.07 24.07 -7.99
CA ARG A 111 17.62 24.24 -6.60
C ARG A 111 16.10 24.42 -6.50
N SER A 112 15.52 25.20 -7.41
CA SER A 112 14.07 25.40 -7.47
C SER A 112 13.34 24.11 -7.82
N ILE A 113 13.86 23.35 -8.80
CA ILE A 113 13.32 22.03 -9.17
C ILE A 113 13.35 21.08 -7.99
N PHE A 114 14.46 21.01 -7.25
CA PHE A 114 14.60 20.13 -6.08
C PHE A 114 13.48 20.34 -5.08
N TRP A 115 13.24 21.59 -4.66
CA TRP A 115 12.18 21.89 -3.70
C TRP A 115 10.80 21.69 -4.29
N LEU A 116 10.59 22.08 -5.56
CA LEU A 116 9.31 21.95 -6.23
C LEU A 116 8.90 20.49 -6.39
N THR A 117 9.78 19.60 -6.86
CA THR A 117 9.46 18.18 -7.04
C THR A 117 9.23 17.48 -5.70
N GLY A 118 9.94 17.86 -4.63
CA GLY A 118 9.67 17.37 -3.28
C GLY A 118 8.31 17.80 -2.75
N ILE A 119 7.96 19.09 -2.86
CA ILE A 119 6.65 19.60 -2.42
C ILE A 119 5.53 18.95 -3.24
N LEU A 120 5.69 18.84 -4.56
CA LEU A 120 4.71 18.19 -5.41
C LEU A 120 4.58 16.70 -5.08
N ALA A 121 5.68 16.00 -4.82
CA ALA A 121 5.64 14.60 -4.38
C ALA A 121 4.83 14.45 -3.09
N PHE A 122 5.10 15.30 -2.09
CA PHE A 122 4.37 15.30 -0.82
C PHE A 122 2.86 15.55 -0.98
N VAL A 123 2.46 16.50 -1.85
CA VAL A 123 1.04 16.83 -2.05
C VAL A 123 0.33 15.78 -2.90
N ILE A 124 1.03 15.13 -3.83
CA ILE A 124 0.44 14.16 -4.76
C ILE A 124 0.33 12.77 -4.11
N SER A 125 1.26 12.38 -3.24
CA SER A 125 1.34 11.04 -2.62
C SER A 125 0.10 10.59 -1.82
N PRO A 126 -0.63 11.46 -1.09
CA PRO A 126 -1.88 11.05 -0.43
C PRO A 126 -2.97 10.57 -1.40
N VAL A 127 -2.89 11.00 -2.66
CA VAL A 127 -3.87 10.64 -3.70
C VAL A 127 -3.29 9.56 -4.61
N ALA A 128 -2.00 9.65 -4.95
CA ALA A 128 -1.30 8.74 -5.85
C ALA A 128 -0.36 7.79 -5.09
N ASP A 129 -0.35 6.51 -5.48
CA ASP A 129 0.57 5.53 -4.88
C ASP A 129 2.05 5.98 -4.96
N ASN A 130 2.83 5.70 -3.92
CA ASN A 130 4.21 6.18 -3.73
C ASN A 130 5.11 5.83 -4.93
N LEU A 131 4.92 4.66 -5.54
CA LEU A 131 5.65 4.26 -6.74
C LEU A 131 5.35 5.20 -7.92
N THR A 132 4.07 5.51 -8.14
CA THR A 132 3.63 6.40 -9.22
C THR A 132 4.21 7.81 -9.04
N THR A 133 4.11 8.36 -7.83
CA THR A 133 4.65 9.68 -7.49
C THR A 133 6.16 9.73 -7.70
N ALA A 134 6.88 8.70 -7.22
CA ALA A 134 8.33 8.62 -7.36
C ALA A 134 8.79 8.48 -8.81
N LEU A 135 8.08 7.70 -9.63
CA LEU A 135 8.44 7.49 -11.04
C LEU A 135 8.27 8.77 -11.86
N VAL A 136 7.15 9.48 -11.67
CA VAL A 136 6.86 10.74 -12.37
C VAL A 136 7.85 11.83 -11.98
N MET A 137 8.03 12.08 -10.68
CA MET A 137 8.93 13.13 -10.21
C MET A 137 10.41 12.76 -10.44
N GLY A 138 10.75 11.48 -10.34
CA GLY A 138 12.06 10.96 -10.72
C GLY A 138 12.37 11.20 -12.20
N ALA A 139 11.40 11.01 -13.09
CA ALA A 139 11.55 11.32 -14.51
C ALA A 139 11.75 12.82 -14.77
N VAL A 140 11.09 13.71 -14.01
CA VAL A 140 11.31 15.16 -14.05
C VAL A 140 12.73 15.52 -13.59
N VAL A 141 13.13 15.04 -12.42
CA VAL A 141 14.47 15.29 -11.84
C VAL A 141 15.57 14.80 -12.79
N THR A 142 15.39 13.62 -13.37
CA THR A 142 16.37 13.03 -14.29
C THR A 142 16.45 13.80 -15.61
N ALA A 143 15.32 14.24 -16.16
CA ALA A 143 15.29 15.00 -17.40
C ALA A 143 15.95 16.39 -17.25
N ILE A 144 15.68 17.10 -16.16
CA ILE A 144 16.20 18.46 -15.94
C ILE A 144 17.63 18.43 -15.39
N GLY A 145 17.97 17.40 -14.63
CA GLY A 145 19.30 17.18 -14.06
C GLY A 145 20.31 16.55 -15.01
N ALA A 146 19.98 16.37 -16.30
CA ALA A 146 20.83 15.68 -17.27
C ALA A 146 22.25 16.27 -17.29
N GLY A 147 23.26 15.41 -17.16
CA GLY A 147 24.67 15.82 -17.05
C GLY A 147 25.13 16.18 -15.63
N ASN A 148 24.24 16.23 -14.63
CA ASN A 148 24.58 16.46 -13.23
C ASN A 148 24.11 15.30 -12.33
N GLY A 149 24.87 14.20 -12.31
CA GLY A 149 24.54 13.00 -11.54
C GLY A 149 24.36 13.24 -10.04
N ARG A 150 25.12 14.17 -9.43
CA ARG A 150 24.95 14.52 -8.00
C ARG A 150 23.57 15.10 -7.73
N PHE A 151 23.09 15.98 -8.60
CA PHE A 151 21.75 16.55 -8.48
C PHE A 151 20.67 15.48 -8.63
N ILE A 152 20.80 14.60 -9.64
CA ILE A 152 19.82 13.53 -9.89
C ILE A 152 19.66 12.64 -8.66
N VAL A 153 20.77 12.17 -8.08
CA VAL A 153 20.74 11.31 -6.87
C VAL A 153 20.05 12.02 -5.71
N LEU A 154 20.45 13.26 -5.41
CA LEU A 154 19.85 14.03 -4.32
C LEU A 154 18.36 14.31 -4.57
N GLY A 155 17.98 14.65 -5.80
CA GLY A 155 16.61 14.91 -6.18
C GLY A 155 15.73 13.67 -6.10
N CYS A 156 16.22 12.51 -6.53
CA CYS A 156 15.48 11.25 -6.38
C CYS A 156 15.31 10.86 -4.90
N ILE A 157 16.34 11.04 -4.06
CA ILE A 157 16.21 10.81 -2.61
C ILE A 157 15.14 11.74 -2.03
N ASN A 158 15.16 13.02 -2.38
CA ASN A 158 14.16 13.98 -1.91
C ASN A 158 12.74 13.60 -2.31
N VAL A 159 12.55 13.16 -3.56
CA VAL A 159 11.25 12.69 -4.06
C VAL A 159 10.77 11.46 -3.28
N VAL A 160 11.63 10.47 -3.05
CA VAL A 160 11.27 9.24 -2.33
C VAL A 160 10.98 9.51 -0.85
N VAL A 161 11.70 10.45 -0.23
CA VAL A 161 11.46 10.83 1.18
C VAL A 161 10.18 11.66 1.32
N ALA A 162 9.84 12.46 0.30
CA ALA A 162 8.65 13.30 0.32
C ALA A 162 7.36 12.56 -0.05
N ALA A 163 7.45 11.49 -0.86
CA ALA A 163 6.32 10.66 -1.29
C ALA A 163 5.96 9.61 -0.23
#